data_AF-A0A3T0VZB7-F1
#
_entry.id   AF-A0A3T0VZB7-F1
#
_cell.length_a   1.000
_cell.length_b   1.000
_cell.length_c   1.000
_cell.angle_alpha   90.00
_cell.angle_beta   90.00
_cell.angle_gamma   90.00
#
_symmetry.space_group_name_H-M   'P 1'
#
loop_
_entity.id
_entity.type
_entity.pdbx_description
1 polymer ?
#
loop_
_entity_poly.entity_id
_entity_poly.type
_entity_poly.pdbx_seq_one_letter_code
_entity_poly.pdbx_strand_id
1 'polypeptide(L)'
;MCTQRYRAFWNQLVASLDGEFSLCTYNRESNRLYLARDRNGSKPLYYYHNDDYFIAASEIKALLSAGVPAVWNKHYLVAKERFLVGAKETFVKGVFSVPLVI
;
A
#
# COMPACT_ATOMS: atom_id res chain seq x y z
N MET A 1 20.52 -4.17 16.16
CA MET A 1 20.55 -5.62 15.81
C MET A 1 19.15 -6.21 15.64
N CYS A 2 18.16 -5.90 16.50
CA CYS A 2 16.78 -6.43 16.41
C CYS A 2 16.01 -6.06 15.11
N THR A 3 16.11 -4.80 14.66
CA THR A 3 15.36 -4.29 13.48
C THR A 3 15.69 -5.01 12.17
N GLN A 4 16.96 -5.36 11.95
CA GLN A 4 17.38 -6.06 10.73
C GLN A 4 16.84 -7.49 10.71
N ARG A 5 16.79 -8.16 11.88
CA ARG A 5 16.23 -9.50 12.02
C ARG A 5 14.72 -9.51 11.76
N TYR A 6 13.99 -8.52 12.26
CA TYR A 6 12.56 -8.40 11.98
C TYR A 6 12.27 -8.19 10.50
N ARG A 7 13.05 -7.33 9.82
CA ARG A 7 12.91 -7.11 8.38
C ARG A 7 13.17 -8.40 7.58
N ALA A 8 14.22 -9.15 7.92
CA ALA A 8 14.53 -10.41 7.24
C ALA A 8 13.43 -11.45 7.44
N PHE A 9 12.94 -11.59 8.68
CA PHE A 9 11.80 -12.45 9.00
C PHE A 9 10.54 -12.06 8.22
N TRP A 10 10.19 -10.77 8.22
CA TRP A 10 9.04 -10.26 7.48
C TRP A 10 9.12 -10.59 6.00
N ASN A 11 10.27 -10.35 5.37
CA ASN A 11 10.48 -10.65 3.96
C ASN A 11 10.36 -12.15 3.67
N GLN A 12 10.92 -13.02 4.52
CA GLN A 12 10.80 -14.47 4.37
C GLN A 12 9.35 -14.95 4.54
N LEU A 13 8.65 -14.41 5.54
CA LEU A 13 7.23 -14.71 5.77
C LEU A 13 6.41 -14.38 4.52
N VAL A 14 6.49 -13.13 4.04
CA VAL A 14 5.74 -12.68 2.85
C VAL A 14 6.10 -13.53 1.62
N ALA A 15 7.37 -13.92 1.47
CA ALA A 15 7.81 -14.77 0.36
C ALA A 15 7.32 -16.23 0.46
N SER A 16 7.01 -16.72 1.67
CA SER A 16 6.45 -18.07 1.89
C SER A 16 4.94 -18.15 1.78
N LEU A 17 4.23 -17.02 1.70
CA LEU A 17 2.78 -17.00 1.61
C LEU A 17 2.33 -17.18 0.16
N ASP A 18 1.60 -18.26 -0.09
CA ASP A 18 0.88 -18.49 -1.33
C ASP A 18 -0.61 -18.19 -1.13
N GLY A 19 -1.17 -17.30 -1.96
CA GLY A 19 -2.59 -16.95 -1.93
C GLY A 19 -2.85 -15.46 -2.07
N GLU A 20 -4.09 -15.07 -1.76
CA GLU A 20 -4.58 -13.71 -1.83
C GLU A 20 -4.49 -13.01 -0.47
N PHE A 21 -3.63 -11.99 -0.33
CA PHE A 21 -3.45 -11.29 0.94
C PHE A 21 -3.08 -9.82 0.79
N SER A 22 -3.36 -9.07 1.86
CA SER A 22 -2.93 -7.69 2.07
C SER A 22 -2.64 -7.52 3.55
N LEU A 23 -1.37 -7.38 3.90
CA LEU A 23 -0.88 -7.43 5.27
C LEU A 23 -0.22 -6.11 5.66
N CYS A 24 -0.38 -5.75 6.92
CA CYS A 24 0.23 -4.59 7.55
C CYS A 24 0.71 -4.99 8.94
N THR A 25 1.94 -4.62 9.30
CA THR A 25 2.47 -4.81 10.65
C THR A 25 3.35 -3.65 11.07
N TYR A 26 3.30 -3.32 12.36
CA TYR A 26 4.04 -2.21 12.95
C TYR A 26 5.01 -2.73 14.01
N ASN A 27 6.30 -2.47 13.79
CA ASN A 27 7.35 -2.77 14.75
C ASN A 27 7.61 -1.53 15.61
N ARG A 28 7.15 -1.57 16.87
CA ARG A 28 7.28 -0.47 17.85
C ARG A 28 8.74 -0.15 18.19
N GLU A 29 9.59 -1.16 18.36
CA GLU A 29 11.00 -0.96 18.72
C GLU A 29 11.77 -0.18 17.66
N SER A 30 11.44 -0.39 16.39
CA SER A 30 12.10 0.29 15.27
C SER A 30 11.31 1.44 14.67
N ASN A 31 10.10 1.70 15.18
CA ASN A 31 9.14 2.64 14.63
C ASN A 31 8.94 2.47 13.12
N ARG A 32 8.75 1.22 12.67
CA ARG A 32 8.59 0.90 11.24
C ARG A 32 7.28 0.21 10.96
N LEU A 33 6.59 0.68 9.94
CA LEU A 33 5.43 0.03 9.34
C LEU A 33 5.87 -0.78 8.13
N TYR A 34 5.39 -2.02 8.04
CA TYR A 34 5.65 -2.94 6.96
C TYR A 34 4.32 -3.30 6.29
N LEU A 35 4.26 -3.09 4.98
CA LEU A 35 3.12 -3.40 4.15
C LEU A 35 3.52 -4.46 3.13
N ALA A 36 2.64 -5.42 2.88
CA ALA A 36 2.82 -6.42 1.84
C ALA A 36 1.48 -6.80 1.24
N ARG A 37 1.47 -7.12 -0.05
CA ARG A 37 0.30 -7.68 -0.75
C ARG A 37 0.74 -8.86 -1.60
N ASP A 38 -0.23 -9.64 -2.06
CA ASP A 38 0.02 -10.82 -2.88
C ASP A 38 0.78 -10.50 -4.18
N ARG A 39 1.57 -11.47 -4.65
CA ARG A 39 2.41 -11.37 -5.85
C ARG A 39 1.61 -11.11 -7.12
N ASN A 40 0.40 -11.68 -7.18
CA ASN A 40 -0.46 -11.63 -8.36
C ASN A 40 -1.22 -10.30 -8.47
N GLY A 41 -1.22 -9.51 -7.41
CA GLY A 41 -1.97 -8.25 -7.36
C GLY A 41 -3.48 -8.45 -7.29
N SER A 42 -3.96 -9.62 -6.86
CA SER A 42 -5.39 -9.92 -6.72
C SER A 42 -6.04 -9.10 -5.60
N LYS A 43 -5.36 -8.91 -4.46
CA LYS A 43 -5.85 -8.07 -3.35
C LYS A 43 -5.09 -6.75 -3.27
N PRO A 44 -5.75 -5.62 -3.51
CA PRO A 44 -5.12 -4.32 -3.40
C PRO A 44 -4.77 -3.98 -1.96
N LEU A 45 -3.68 -3.24 -1.82
CA LEU A 45 -3.33 -2.56 -0.58
C LEU A 45 -2.96 -1.13 -0.96
N TYR A 46 -3.74 -0.18 -0.45
CA TYR A 46 -3.57 1.24 -0.68
C TYR A 46 -3.02 1.91 0.58
N TYR A 47 -2.31 3.02 0.40
CA TYR A 47 -1.87 3.85 1.51
C TYR A 47 -1.99 5.34 1.17
N TYR A 48 -2.15 6.12 2.23
CA TYR A 48 -2.12 7.58 2.25
C TYR A 48 -1.19 8.01 3.37
N HIS A 49 -0.42 9.07 3.14
CA HIS A 49 0.39 9.69 4.18
C HIS A 49 0.40 11.20 4.00
N ASN A 50 0.44 11.90 5.13
CA ASN A 50 0.73 13.32 5.23
C ASN A 50 1.68 13.53 6.42
N ASP A 51 1.86 14.77 6.85
CA ASP A 51 2.76 15.12 7.96
C ASP A 51 2.25 14.61 9.32
N ASP A 52 0.95 14.35 9.46
CA ASP A 52 0.30 13.99 10.72
C ASP A 52 0.14 12.47 10.90
N TYR A 53 -0.16 11.75 9.82
CA TYR A 53 -0.52 10.33 9.90
C TYR A 53 -0.20 9.53 8.64
N PHE A 54 -0.10 8.22 8.84
CA PHE A 54 -0.01 7.21 7.80
C PHE A 54 -1.17 6.23 7.96
N ILE A 55 -1.93 5.99 6.89
CA ILE A 55 -3.05 5.04 6.88
C ILE A 55 -2.89 4.11 5.70
N ALA A 56 -3.09 2.81 5.92
CA ALA A 56 -3.19 1.80 4.87
C ALA A 56 -4.47 0.99 5.00
N ALA A 57 -5.06 0.64 3.86
CA ALA A 57 -6.25 -0.20 3.80
C ALA A 57 -6.30 -0.96 2.48
N SER A 58 -6.95 -2.13 2.48
CA SER A 58 -7.16 -2.92 1.26
C SER A 58 -8.21 -2.32 0.33
N GLU A 59 -8.94 -1.29 0.77
CA GLU A 59 -9.95 -0.61 -0.04
C GLU A 59 -9.85 0.92 0.11
N ILE A 60 -9.96 1.65 -1.00
CA ILE A 60 -9.92 3.12 -1.00
C ILE A 60 -11.06 3.70 -0.16
N LYS A 61 -12.26 3.10 -0.18
CA LYS A 61 -13.40 3.57 0.61
C LYS A 61 -13.12 3.59 2.12
N ALA A 62 -12.30 2.65 2.61
CA ALA A 62 -11.89 2.63 4.01
C ALA A 62 -10.94 3.80 4.35
N LEU A 63 -10.04 4.17 3.43
CA LEU A 63 -9.21 5.36 3.58
C LEU A 63 -10.06 6.64 3.63
N LEU A 64 -11.05 6.76 2.75
CA LEU A 64 -11.96 7.91 2.74
C LEU A 64 -12.75 8.02 4.05
N SER A 65 -13.28 6.90 4.56
CA SER A 65 -13.96 6.86 5.85
C SER A 65 -13.04 7.20 7.04
N ALA A 66 -11.73 6.97 6.90
CA ALA A 66 -10.73 7.33 7.90
C ALA A 66 -10.26 8.80 7.82
N GLY A 67 -10.89 9.62 6.97
CA GLY A 67 -10.61 11.05 6.85
C GLY A 67 -9.62 11.43 5.74
N VAL A 68 -9.24 10.49 4.86
CA VAL A 68 -8.44 10.84 3.68
C VAL A 68 -9.27 11.74 2.74
N PRO A 69 -8.74 12.89 2.29
CA PRO A 69 -9.46 13.80 1.42
C PRO A 69 -9.92 13.13 0.11
N ALA A 70 -11.23 13.20 -0.17
CA ALA A 70 -11.82 12.67 -1.40
C ALA A 70 -11.60 13.61 -2.60
N VAL A 71 -10.34 13.84 -2.97
CA VAL A 71 -9.96 14.69 -4.10
C VAL A 71 -9.65 13.84 -5.32
N TRP A 72 -10.32 14.10 -6.43
CA TRP A 72 -10.10 13.37 -7.69
C TRP A 72 -8.75 13.71 -8.33
N ASN A 73 -7.99 12.68 -8.67
CA ASN A 73 -6.80 12.78 -9.50
C ASN A 73 -7.19 12.84 -10.98
N LYS A 74 -7.36 14.05 -11.51
CA LYS A 74 -7.77 14.26 -12.92
C LYS A 74 -6.78 13.66 -13.92
N HIS A 75 -5.50 13.56 -13.57
CA HIS A 75 -4.46 12.99 -14.43
C HIS A 75 -4.56 11.46 -14.53
N TYR A 76 -5.15 10.81 -13.52
CA TYR A 76 -5.36 9.36 -13.52
C TYR A 76 -6.31 8.92 -14.65
N LEU A 77 -7.38 9.70 -14.90
CA LEU A 77 -8.35 9.40 -15.95
C LEU A 77 -7.69 9.38 -17.33
N VAL A 78 -6.91 10.42 -17.63
CA VAL A 78 -6.20 10.56 -18.91
C VAL A 78 -5.14 9.47 -19.09
N ALA A 79 -4.43 9.09 -18.02
CA ALA A 79 -3.42 8.05 -18.07
C ALA A 79 -4.03 6.65 -18.33
N LYS A 80 -5.17 6.35 -17.70
CA LYS A 80 -5.88 5.08 -17.90
C LYS A 80 -6.48 4.96 -19.30
N GLU A 81 -7.10 6.03 -19.81
CA GLU A 81 -7.64 6.09 -21.18
C GLU A 81 -6.56 5.88 -22.25
N ARG A 82 -5.34 6.35 -21.98
CA ARG A 82 -4.19 6.22 -22.89
C ARG A 82 -3.35 4.97 -22.67
N PHE A 83 -3.80 4.03 -21.83
CA PHE A 83 -3.05 2.81 -21.45
C PHE A 83 -1.61 3.08 -20.96
N LEU A 84 -1.33 4.28 -20.43
CA LEU A 84 -0.02 4.66 -19.88
C LEU A 84 0.18 4.09 -18.46
N VAL A 85 -0.31 2.88 -18.20
CA VAL A 85 -0.56 2.34 -16.86
C VAL A 85 0.76 1.93 -16.19
N GLY A 86 1.40 2.91 -15.56
CA GLY A 86 2.45 2.77 -14.54
C GLY A 86 2.26 3.72 -13.35
N ALA A 87 1.11 4.41 -13.27
CA ALA A 87 0.82 5.36 -12.22
C ALA A 87 0.63 4.63 -10.88
N LYS A 88 1.57 4.89 -9.95
CA LYS A 88 1.50 4.38 -8.56
C LYS A 88 0.39 5.04 -7.75
N GLU A 89 0.00 6.25 -8.16
CA GLU A 89 -1.11 7.02 -7.56
C GLU A 89 -2.45 6.59 -8.19
N THR A 90 -3.47 6.50 -7.35
CA THR A 90 -4.82 6.08 -7.76
C THR A 90 -5.65 7.26 -8.29
N PHE A 91 -6.93 7.01 -8.60
CA PHE A 91 -7.90 8.04 -8.96
C PHE A 91 -8.22 8.99 -7.80
N VAL A 92 -7.88 8.63 -6.55
CA VAL A 92 -7.90 9.56 -5.41
C VAL A 92 -6.50 10.13 -5.24
N LYS A 93 -6.41 11.46 -5.27
CA LYS A 93 -5.16 12.21 -5.14
C LYS A 93 -4.49 11.92 -3.80
N GLY A 94 -3.19 11.64 -3.82
CA GLY A 94 -2.39 11.29 -2.65
C GLY A 94 -2.57 9.86 -2.14
N VAL A 95 -3.47 9.07 -2.76
CA VAL A 95 -3.62 7.65 -2.43
C VAL A 95 -2.81 6.81 -3.41
N PHE A 96 -1.92 5.97 -2.89
CA PHE A 96 -1.00 5.16 -3.67
C PHE A 96 -1.28 3.66 -3.49
N SER A 97 -1.02 2.86 -4.51
CA SER A 97 -0.99 1.40 -4.36
C SER A 97 0.38 0.95 -3.86
N VAL A 98 0.38 0.04 -2.88
CA VAL A 98 1.57 -0.74 -2.55
C VAL A 98 1.99 -1.54 -3.78
N PRO A 99 3.28 -1.51 -4.18
CA PRO A 99 3.77 -2.26 -5.34
C PRO A 99 3.69 -3.77 -5.10
N LEU A 100 3.70 -4.53 -6.18
CA LEU A 100 3.80 -5.98 -6.10
C LEU A 100 5.14 -6.35 -5.47
N VAL A 101 5.11 -7.31 -4.55
CA VAL A 101 6.30 -7.92 -3.98
C VAL A 101 6.81 -8.91 -5.00
N ILE A 102 7.91 -8.57 -5.69
CA ILE A 102 8.63 -9.48 -6.60
C ILE A 102 9.59 -10.32 -5.77
#